data_AF-A0A8W8ISH0-F1
#
_entry.id   AF-A0A8W8ISH0-F1
#
_cell.length_a   1.000
_cell.length_b   1.000
_cell.length_c   1.000
_cell.angle_alpha   90.00
_cell.angle_beta   90.00
_cell.angle_gamma   90.00
#
_symmetry.space_group_name_H-M   'P 1'
#
loop_
_entity.id
_entity.type
_entity.pdbx_description
1 polymer ?
#
loop_
_entity_poly.entity_id
_entity_poly.type
_entity_poly.pdbx_seq_one_letter_code
_entity_poly.pdbx_strand_id
1 'polypeptide(L)'
;MISVPLKPFLAGCFQGVYVNGKQLDFSVSKSNHKIMPGCKVDPCENNKCKHGQCKLRKKKGGYRCKCKRGYSGKYCDKVPTCKQKIFRSRYTHPVTKCMSRTRIKFRRCEGSCGKDCCKPRKIKTRKVRLYCRDGYSYIHNLSVIRKCGCKKCQ
;
A
#
# COMPACT_ATOMS: atom_id res chain seq x y z
N MET A 1 -20.49 10.09 31.00
CA MET A 1 -20.65 9.22 29.81
C MET A 1 -19.99 7.89 30.05
N ILE A 2 -20.77 6.81 29.92
CA ILE A 2 -20.44 5.47 30.38
C ILE A 2 -20.76 4.45 29.29
N SER A 3 -19.88 3.47 29.06
CA SER A 3 -20.12 2.41 28.06
C SER A 3 -20.63 1.12 28.71
N VAL A 4 -21.75 0.56 28.22
CA VAL A 4 -22.28 -0.77 28.59
C VAL A 4 -22.27 -1.69 27.35
N PRO A 5 -21.82 -2.96 27.44
CA PRO A 5 -21.87 -3.89 26.33
C PRO A 5 -23.27 -4.47 26.21
N LEU A 6 -24.07 -3.93 25.30
CA LEU A 6 -25.33 -4.52 24.86
C LEU A 6 -25.14 -5.04 23.43
N LYS A 7 -25.43 -6.33 23.23
CA LYS A 7 -25.58 -6.92 21.90
C LYS A 7 -26.96 -7.57 21.79
N PRO A 8 -27.56 -7.60 20.58
CA PRO A 8 -27.06 -7.05 19.32
C PRO A 8 -27.99 -5.94 18.81
N PHE A 9 -27.52 -4.70 18.66
CA PHE A 9 -27.87 -3.76 17.56
C PHE A 9 -27.42 -2.32 17.84
N LEU A 10 -26.99 -1.98 19.06
CA LEU A 10 -26.43 -0.65 19.36
C LEU A 10 -25.02 -0.77 19.96
N ALA A 11 -24.00 -0.56 19.13
CA ALA A 11 -22.66 -0.25 19.59
C ALA A 11 -22.54 1.28 19.68
N GLY A 12 -22.76 1.85 20.88
CA GLY A 12 -22.76 3.30 21.07
C GLY A 12 -22.58 3.69 22.53
N CYS A 13 -22.34 4.98 22.77
CA CYS A 13 -22.27 5.57 24.11
C CYS A 13 -23.56 6.33 24.38
N PHE A 14 -24.05 6.28 25.62
CA PHE A 14 -25.14 7.16 26.06
C PHE A 14 -24.56 8.38 26.77
N GLN A 15 -25.13 9.55 26.48
CA GLN A 15 -24.71 10.83 27.08
C GLN A 15 -25.21 10.94 28.53
N GLY A 16 -26.43 10.45 28.79
CA GLY A 16 -27.04 10.33 30.11
C GLY A 16 -28.16 9.29 30.10
N VAL A 17 -28.53 8.81 31.29
CA VAL A 17 -29.68 7.92 31.50
C VAL A 17 -30.65 8.64 32.42
N TYR A 18 -31.93 8.65 32.06
CA TYR A 18 -33.00 9.28 32.83
C TYR A 18 -33.99 8.22 33.29
N VAL A 19 -34.27 8.16 34.58
CA VAL A 19 -35.31 7.31 35.16
C VAL A 19 -36.30 8.23 35.85
N ASN A 20 -37.58 8.17 35.45
CA ASN A 20 -38.64 9.03 35.97
C ASN A 20 -38.31 10.54 35.87
N GLY A 21 -37.72 10.96 34.75
CA GLY A 21 -37.31 12.34 34.51
C GLY A 21 -36.04 12.81 35.23
N LYS A 22 -35.47 12.00 36.14
CA LYS A 22 -34.25 12.33 36.87
C LYS A 22 -33.02 11.70 36.22
N GLN A 23 -31.98 12.49 36.00
CA GLN A 23 -30.71 12.00 35.48
C GLN A 23 -30.00 11.14 36.52
N LEU A 24 -29.60 9.94 36.12
CA LEU A 24 -28.88 9.01 36.98
C LEU A 24 -27.37 9.35 36.96
N ASP A 25 -26.83 9.63 38.14
CA ASP A 25 -25.40 9.83 38.33
C ASP A 25 -24.71 8.54 38.76
N PHE A 26 -24.05 7.92 37.80
CA PHE A 26 -23.29 6.69 37.99
C PHE A 26 -21.95 6.89 38.72
N SER A 27 -21.49 8.14 38.90
CA SER A 27 -20.28 8.41 39.68
C SER A 27 -20.46 8.12 41.18
N VAL A 28 -21.70 8.15 41.66
CA VAL A 28 -22.09 7.95 43.07
C VAL A 28 -22.63 6.52 43.34
N SER A 29 -22.63 5.66 42.32
CA SER A 29 -23.21 4.31 42.43
C SER A 29 -22.28 3.33 43.16
N LYS A 30 -22.83 2.59 44.14
CA LYS A 30 -22.12 1.57 44.94
C LYS A 30 -21.52 0.43 44.10
N SER A 31 -22.05 0.18 42.90
CA SER A 31 -21.48 -0.78 41.96
C SER A 31 -21.65 -0.28 40.52
N ASN A 32 -20.55 -0.28 39.78
CA ASN A 32 -20.48 0.15 38.39
C ASN A 32 -20.17 -1.05 37.48
N HIS A 33 -21.09 -2.01 37.43
CA HIS A 33 -20.91 -3.20 36.58
C HIS A 33 -21.07 -2.84 35.10
N LYS A 34 -20.00 -3.06 34.34
CA LYS A 34 -19.93 -2.80 32.89
C LYS A 34 -20.14 -1.33 32.53
N ILE A 35 -19.63 -0.43 33.37
CA ILE A 35 -19.66 1.01 33.20
C ILE A 35 -18.21 1.48 33.05
N MET A 36 -17.77 1.86 31.84
CA MET A 36 -16.44 2.49 31.67
C MET A 36 -16.56 4.00 31.47
N PRO A 37 -15.81 4.84 32.22
CA PRO A 37 -15.78 6.27 32.01
C PRO A 37 -15.09 6.60 30.67
N GLY A 38 -15.75 7.45 29.89
CA GLY A 38 -15.22 7.97 28.63
C GLY A 38 -15.58 7.08 27.44
N CYS A 39 -16.29 7.68 26.48
CA CYS A 39 -16.42 7.09 25.16
C CYS A 39 -15.04 7.15 24.50
N LYS A 40 -14.37 6.00 24.30
CA LYS A 40 -13.22 5.97 23.40
C LYS A 40 -13.76 6.17 21.99
N VAL A 41 -13.92 7.43 21.58
CA VAL A 41 -14.18 7.81 20.19
C VAL A 41 -13.13 7.08 19.35
N ASP A 42 -13.55 6.22 18.42
CA ASP A 42 -12.60 5.52 17.57
C ASP A 42 -11.82 6.59 16.80
N PRO A 43 -10.51 6.75 17.03
CA PRO A 43 -9.70 7.70 16.28
C PRO A 43 -9.73 7.47 14.76
N CYS A 44 -10.23 6.30 14.31
CA CYS A 44 -10.41 5.97 12.92
C CYS A 44 -11.76 6.37 12.30
N GLU A 45 -12.78 6.74 13.08
CA GLU A 45 -14.14 7.00 12.59
C GLU A 45 -14.17 8.11 11.53
N ASN A 46 -13.39 9.17 11.73
CA ASN A 46 -13.24 10.31 10.79
C ASN A 46 -11.80 10.51 10.33
N ASN A 47 -11.10 9.40 10.04
CA ASN A 47 -9.71 9.44 9.66
C ASN A 47 -9.49 10.13 8.30
N LYS A 48 -8.37 10.86 8.18
CA LYS A 48 -7.97 11.55 6.93
C LYS A 48 -7.25 10.66 5.91
N CYS A 49 -7.16 9.34 6.10
CA CYS A 49 -6.36 8.47 5.22
C CYS A 49 -7.01 8.38 3.83
N LYS A 50 -6.28 8.77 2.77
CA LYS A 50 -6.77 8.73 1.39
C LYS A 50 -6.57 7.34 0.77
N HIS A 51 -5.33 6.88 0.68
CA HIS A 51 -4.98 5.59 0.06
C HIS A 51 -4.35 4.62 1.07
N GLY A 52 -5.08 4.31 2.14
CA GLY A 52 -4.56 3.46 3.21
C GLY A 52 -5.64 2.97 4.17
N GLN A 53 -5.21 2.19 5.15
CA GLN A 53 -6.07 1.77 6.26
C GLN A 53 -5.73 2.58 7.49
N CYS A 54 -6.75 3.08 8.18
CA CYS A 54 -6.56 3.63 9.51
C CYS A 54 -6.17 2.52 10.50
N LYS A 55 -5.19 2.81 11.36
CA LYS A 55 -4.73 1.91 12.43
C LYS A 55 -4.50 2.72 13.69
N LEU A 56 -4.99 2.23 14.83
CA LEU A 56 -4.73 2.81 16.14
C LEU A 56 -3.23 2.83 16.46
N ARG A 57 -2.78 3.88 17.14
CA ARG A 57 -1.41 3.96 17.67
C ARG A 57 -1.36 3.24 19.01
N LYS A 58 -0.43 2.27 19.14
CA LYS A 58 -0.30 1.44 20.35
C LYS A 58 0.09 2.20 21.63
N LYS A 59 0.77 3.37 21.54
CA LYS A 59 1.42 4.02 22.70
C LYS A 59 1.08 5.50 22.93
N LYS A 60 0.46 6.23 22.00
CA LYS A 60 0.31 7.70 22.07
C LYS A 60 -1.14 8.22 21.92
N GLY A 61 -2.13 7.33 21.95
CA GLY A 61 -3.48 7.67 21.50
C GLY A 61 -3.53 8.05 20.01
N GLY A 62 -4.74 8.20 19.47
CA GLY A 62 -4.95 8.57 18.07
C GLY A 62 -4.67 7.46 17.05
N TYR A 63 -4.55 7.85 15.77
CA TYR A 63 -4.40 6.93 14.65
C TYR A 63 -3.15 7.19 13.77
N ARG A 64 -2.86 6.23 12.89
CA ARG A 64 -1.91 6.35 11.79
C ARG A 64 -2.48 5.71 10.53
N CYS A 65 -2.06 6.20 9.37
CA CYS A 65 -2.42 5.58 8.10
C CYS A 65 -1.38 4.52 7.70
N LYS A 66 -1.84 3.28 7.52
CA LYS A 66 -1.07 2.23 6.85
C LYS A 66 -1.32 2.34 5.35
N CYS A 67 -0.41 2.98 4.63
CA CYS A 67 -0.60 3.22 3.19
C CYS A 67 -0.63 1.94 2.37
N LYS A 68 -1.48 1.96 1.33
CA LYS A 68 -1.43 1.00 0.22
C LYS A 68 -0.05 1.11 -0.46
N ARG A 69 0.41 0.02 -1.07
CA ARG A 69 1.73 -0.06 -1.69
C ARG A 69 1.95 1.05 -2.72
N GLY A 70 3.12 1.71 -2.66
CA GLY A 70 3.47 2.84 -3.52
C GLY A 70 2.99 4.22 -3.03
N TYR A 71 1.92 4.29 -2.23
CA TYR A 71 1.46 5.55 -1.66
C TYR A 71 2.25 5.92 -0.41
N SER A 72 2.40 7.22 -0.17
CA SER A 72 3.12 7.74 0.99
C SER A 72 2.50 9.04 1.51
N GLY A 73 3.15 9.67 2.50
CA GLY A 73 2.58 10.80 3.23
C GLY A 73 1.87 10.39 4.52
N LYS A 74 1.67 11.36 5.42
CA LYS A 74 1.01 11.15 6.72
C LYS A 74 -0.38 10.56 6.57
N TYR A 75 -1.06 10.93 5.48
CA TYR A 75 -2.42 10.54 5.16
C TYR A 75 -2.53 9.69 3.89
N CYS A 76 -1.41 9.14 3.40
CA CYS A 76 -1.37 8.35 2.16
C CYS A 76 -1.90 9.10 0.93
N ASP A 77 -1.61 10.39 0.90
CA ASP A 77 -2.02 11.39 -0.09
C ASP A 77 -0.97 11.57 -1.19
N LYS A 78 0.30 11.21 -0.94
CA LYS A 78 1.35 11.24 -1.96
C LYS A 78 1.25 10.02 -2.87
N VAL A 79 0.98 10.26 -4.15
CA VAL A 79 0.79 9.24 -5.20
C VAL A 79 2.14 8.74 -5.71
N PRO A 80 2.32 7.43 -5.96
CA PRO A 80 3.51 6.91 -6.62
C PRO A 80 3.61 7.44 -8.05
N THR A 81 4.81 7.87 -8.45
CA THR A 81 5.11 8.34 -9.83
C THR A 81 5.71 7.24 -10.71
N CYS A 82 5.73 6.00 -10.22
CA CYS A 82 6.36 4.87 -10.90
C CYS A 82 5.69 4.56 -12.25
N LYS A 83 6.45 4.77 -13.33
CA LYS A 83 6.05 4.58 -14.72
C LYS A 83 7.04 3.70 -15.47
N GLN A 84 6.60 3.19 -16.62
CA GLN A 84 7.44 2.42 -17.54
C GLN A 84 7.76 3.24 -18.78
N LYS A 85 9.05 3.50 -19.02
CA LYS A 85 9.54 4.17 -20.23
C LYS A 85 9.82 3.12 -21.29
N ILE A 86 9.09 3.18 -22.41
CA ILE A 86 9.20 2.22 -23.51
C ILE A 86 10.21 2.77 -24.54
N PHE A 87 11.14 1.94 -24.98
CA PHE A 87 12.08 2.30 -26.05
C PHE A 87 12.38 1.10 -26.94
N ARG A 88 12.86 1.35 -28.16
CA ARG A 88 13.25 0.29 -29.11
C ARG A 88 14.74 0.37 -29.36
N SER A 89 15.48 -0.69 -29.06
CA SER A 89 16.93 -0.74 -29.27
C SER A 89 17.38 -2.09 -29.80
N ARG A 90 18.53 -2.14 -30.46
CA ARG A 90 19.19 -3.39 -30.80
C ARG A 90 19.76 -4.01 -29.51
N TYR A 91 19.65 -5.32 -29.36
CA TYR A 91 20.30 -6.03 -28.26
C TYR A 91 21.65 -6.56 -28.72
N THR A 92 22.67 -6.37 -27.88
CA THR A 92 24.02 -6.91 -28.07
C THR A 92 24.32 -7.78 -26.85
N HIS A 93 24.68 -9.03 -27.10
CA HIS A 93 25.05 -9.95 -26.02
C HIS A 93 26.35 -9.46 -25.35
N PRO A 94 26.42 -9.38 -24.00
CA PRO A 94 27.55 -8.76 -23.32
C PRO A 94 28.88 -9.49 -23.53
N VAL A 95 28.85 -10.82 -23.68
CA VAL A 95 30.03 -11.68 -23.88
C VAL A 95 30.37 -11.79 -25.36
N THR A 96 29.59 -12.56 -26.12
CA THR A 96 29.82 -12.85 -27.56
C THR A 96 29.73 -11.65 -28.51
N LYS A 97 29.24 -10.49 -28.05
CA LYS A 97 28.98 -9.29 -28.87
C LYS A 97 28.02 -9.51 -30.07
N CYS A 98 27.40 -10.67 -30.16
CA CYS A 98 26.41 -10.96 -31.19
C CYS A 98 25.16 -10.10 -30.98
N MET A 99 24.55 -9.65 -32.06
CA MET A 99 23.49 -8.66 -32.01
C MET A 99 22.20 -9.14 -32.66
N SER A 100 21.07 -8.67 -32.15
CA SER A 100 19.79 -8.82 -32.84
C SER A 100 19.79 -7.97 -34.13
N ARG A 101 19.18 -8.42 -35.23
CA ARG A 101 19.01 -7.54 -36.42
C ARG A 101 17.94 -6.48 -36.19
N THR A 102 16.80 -6.87 -35.61
CA THR A 102 15.66 -6.00 -35.36
C THR A 102 15.80 -5.24 -34.04
N ARG A 103 15.25 -4.02 -33.96
CA ARG A 103 15.12 -3.30 -32.69
C ARG A 103 14.05 -3.94 -31.80
N ILE A 104 14.41 -4.27 -30.57
CA ILE A 104 13.56 -4.92 -29.57
C ILE A 104 12.89 -3.86 -28.70
N LYS A 105 11.60 -4.03 -28.40
CA LYS A 105 10.83 -3.17 -27.50
C LYS A 105 11.19 -3.44 -26.04
N PHE A 106 12.01 -2.58 -25.46
CA PHE A 106 12.42 -2.58 -24.06
C PHE A 106 11.55 -1.67 -23.20
N ARG A 107 11.66 -1.84 -21.89
CA ARG A 107 11.05 -0.97 -20.87
C ARG A 107 12.07 -0.68 -19.77
N ARG A 108 12.11 0.54 -19.29
CA ARG A 108 12.80 0.93 -18.04
C ARG A 108 11.75 1.38 -17.02
N CYS A 109 11.97 1.07 -15.75
CA CYS A 109 11.12 1.54 -14.66
C CYS A 109 11.72 2.83 -14.07
N GLU A 110 10.92 3.89 -13.99
CA GLU A 110 11.35 5.22 -13.54
C GLU A 110 10.28 5.82 -12.61
N GLY A 111 10.69 6.63 -11.63
CA GLY A 111 9.80 7.29 -10.67
C GLY A 111 9.89 6.72 -9.25
N SER A 112 9.00 7.17 -8.38
CA SER A 112 9.04 6.94 -6.93
C SER A 112 7.84 6.13 -6.41
N CYS A 113 8.04 5.48 -5.26
CA CYS A 113 7.07 4.57 -4.64
C CYS A 113 7.00 4.74 -3.11
N GLY A 114 7.30 5.94 -2.60
CA GLY A 114 7.34 6.20 -1.17
C GLY A 114 8.44 5.41 -0.47
N LYS A 115 8.04 4.46 0.39
CA LYS A 115 8.95 3.53 1.08
C LYS A 115 9.35 2.30 0.25
N ASP A 116 8.66 2.09 -0.87
CA ASP A 116 8.93 1.02 -1.82
C ASP A 116 9.76 1.58 -3.00
N CYS A 117 10.24 0.70 -3.88
CA CYS A 117 11.04 1.04 -5.06
C CYS A 117 10.26 0.80 -6.36
N CYS A 118 10.45 1.67 -7.36
CA CYS A 118 9.92 1.48 -8.70
C CYS A 118 10.76 0.46 -9.47
N LYS A 119 10.33 -0.82 -9.47
CA LYS A 119 11.08 -1.94 -10.04
C LYS A 119 10.22 -2.76 -11.02
N PRO A 120 10.83 -3.67 -11.81
CA PRO A 120 10.07 -4.61 -12.63
C PRO A 120 9.14 -5.48 -11.79
N ARG A 121 7.83 -5.41 -12.06
CA ARG A 121 6.83 -6.29 -11.46
C ARG A 121 6.63 -7.57 -12.25
N LYS A 122 6.78 -7.51 -13.57
CA LYS A 122 6.65 -8.65 -14.47
C LYS A 122 7.81 -8.64 -15.47
N ILE A 123 8.61 -9.69 -15.43
CA ILE A 123 9.66 -9.99 -16.41
C ILE A 123 9.20 -11.25 -17.15
N LYS A 124 9.42 -11.29 -18.47
CA LYS A 124 9.18 -12.49 -19.28
C LYS A 124 10.38 -12.75 -20.16
N THR A 125 10.64 -14.01 -20.47
CA THR A 125 11.62 -14.41 -21.47
C THR A 125 11.08 -14.14 -22.88
N ARG A 126 11.93 -13.60 -23.75
CA ARG A 126 11.67 -13.46 -25.19
C ARG A 126 12.82 -14.17 -25.92
N LYS A 127 12.50 -15.14 -26.76
CA LYS A 127 13.45 -15.75 -27.68
C LYS A 127 13.83 -14.73 -28.76
N VAL A 128 15.12 -14.46 -28.92
CA VAL A 128 15.65 -13.47 -29.87
C VAL A 128 16.78 -14.13 -30.65
N ARG A 129 16.74 -14.10 -31.98
CA ARG A 129 17.85 -14.55 -32.80
C ARG A 129 18.96 -13.48 -32.84
N LEU A 130 20.17 -13.87 -32.46
CA LEU A 130 21.37 -13.04 -32.50
C LEU A 130 22.27 -13.50 -33.64
N TYR A 131 23.00 -12.54 -34.20
CA TYR A 131 23.90 -12.73 -35.32
C TYR A 131 25.27 -12.22 -34.93
N CYS A 132 26.27 -13.06 -35.15
CA CYS A 132 27.66 -12.82 -34.82
C CYS A 132 28.42 -12.35 -36.08
N ARG A 133 29.67 -11.88 -35.90
CA ARG A 133 30.49 -11.38 -37.01
C ARG A 133 31.00 -12.49 -37.94
N ASP A 134 31.22 -13.67 -37.38
CA ASP A 134 31.62 -14.92 -38.05
C ASP A 134 30.49 -15.57 -38.86
N GLY A 135 29.33 -14.93 -38.99
CA GLY A 135 28.17 -15.45 -39.71
C GLY A 135 27.30 -16.43 -38.89
N TYR A 136 27.77 -16.85 -37.71
CA TYR A 136 26.99 -17.72 -36.82
C TYR A 136 25.75 -16.98 -36.29
N SER A 137 24.66 -17.72 -36.08
CA SER A 137 23.45 -17.20 -35.46
C SER A 137 22.80 -18.20 -34.52
N TYR A 138 22.21 -17.71 -33.45
CA TYR A 138 21.61 -18.55 -32.42
C TYR A 138 20.43 -17.86 -31.74
N ILE A 139 19.56 -18.65 -31.09
CA ILE A 139 18.43 -18.14 -30.32
C ILE A 139 18.86 -17.91 -28.88
N HIS A 140 18.76 -16.66 -28.42
CA HIS A 140 19.03 -16.27 -27.05
C HIS A 140 17.73 -15.99 -26.28
N ASN A 141 17.65 -16.45 -25.04
CA ASN A 141 16.55 -16.22 -24.11
C ASN A 141 16.74 -14.89 -23.39
N LEU A 142 16.17 -13.80 -23.93
CA LEU A 142 16.31 -12.46 -23.36
C LEU A 142 15.23 -12.16 -22.31
N SER A 143 15.63 -11.80 -21.10
CA SER A 143 14.74 -11.30 -20.05
C SER A 143 14.26 -9.88 -20.35
N VAL A 144 12.97 -9.72 -20.65
CA VAL A 144 12.37 -8.41 -20.97
C VAL A 144 11.34 -7.98 -19.93
N ILE A 145 11.44 -6.72 -19.50
CA ILE A 145 10.46 -6.11 -18.59
C ILE A 145 9.13 -5.92 -19.33
N ARG A 146 8.05 -6.42 -18.74
CA ARG A 146 6.67 -6.30 -19.26
C ARG A 146 5.82 -5.31 -18.47
N LYS A 147 6.07 -5.16 -17.16
CA LYS A 147 5.33 -4.24 -16.30
C LYS A 147 6.23 -3.70 -15.19
N CYS A 148 6.24 -2.39 -14.99
CA CYS A 148 6.83 -1.74 -13.83
C CYS A 148 5.80 -1.53 -12.72
N GLY A 149 6.27 -1.30 -11.50
CA GLY A 149 5.44 -0.85 -10.40
C GLY A 149 6.16 -0.93 -9.06
N CYS A 150 5.49 -0.45 -8.02
CA CYS A 150 6.06 -0.42 -6.67
C CYS A 150 6.26 -1.84 -6.12
N LYS A 151 7.48 -2.13 -5.66
CA LYS A 151 7.90 -3.38 -5.02
C LYS A 151 8.83 -3.04 -3.84
N LYS A 152 9.00 -3.97 -2.90
CA LYS A 152 9.97 -3.79 -1.81
C LYS A 152 11.37 -3.52 -2.38
N CYS A 153 12.10 -2.62 -1.74
CA CYS A 153 13.51 -2.38 -2.03
C CYS A 153 14.34 -3.52 -1.40
N GLN A 154 14.43 -4.64 -2.09
CA GLN A 154 15.46 -5.66 -1.85
C GLN A 154 16.40 -5.66 -3.05
#